data_AF-A0A453S8B5-F1
#
_entry.id   AF-A0A453S8B5-F1
#
_cell.length_a   1.000
_cell.length_b   1.000
_cell.length_c   1.000
_cell.angle_alpha   90.00
_cell.angle_beta   90.00
_cell.angle_gamma   90.00
#
_symmetry.space_group_name_H-M   'P 1'
#
loop_
_entity.id
_entity.type
_entity.pdbx_description
1 polymer ?
#
loop_
_entity_poly.entity_id
_entity_poly.type
_entity_poly.pdbx_seq_one_letter_code
_entity_poly.pdbx_strand_id
1 'polypeptide(L)'
;QEAARLVGAWISSAYLDRLVVEVVAVTEDIGTAGALRAISKRLVANDVLVISGDLVTDVLPGAVAATHRRNGAAVTALLCSVPVSGPSDAASSGGKDKAKKPCRLNIVGLDITRQFLLHVVSGQHCRMYWNRKKHTVASDLKFSHI
;
A
#
# COMPACT_ATOMS: atom_id res chain seq x y z
N GLN A 1 20.71 -15.93 -0.99
CA GLN A 1 21.93 -15.10 -1.11
C GLN A 1 22.29 -14.79 -2.55
N GLU A 2 22.18 -15.73 -3.48
CA GLU A 2 22.48 -15.48 -4.90
C GLU A 2 21.65 -14.36 -5.54
N ALA A 3 20.34 -14.30 -5.26
CA ALA A 3 19.47 -13.24 -5.78
C ALA A 3 19.95 -11.83 -5.37
N ALA A 4 20.33 -11.63 -4.11
CA ALA A 4 20.85 -10.35 -3.62
C ALA A 4 22.16 -9.96 -4.32
N ARG A 5 23.02 -10.94 -4.62
CA ARG A 5 24.27 -10.72 -5.37
C ARG A 5 23.99 -10.27 -6.81
N LEU A 6 23.05 -10.94 -7.49
CA LEU A 6 22.65 -10.59 -8.86
C LEU A 6 22.00 -9.20 -8.92
N VAL A 7 21.11 -8.89 -7.96
CA VAL A 7 20.48 -7.56 -7.85
C VAL A 7 21.54 -6.49 -7.58
N GLY A 8 22.47 -6.72 -6.65
CA GLY A 8 23.57 -5.79 -6.36
C GLY A 8 24.47 -5.54 -7.56
N ALA A 9 24.82 -6.58 -8.32
CA ALA A 9 25.58 -6.45 -9.56
C ALA A 9 24.83 -5.64 -10.62
N TRP A 10 23.54 -5.92 -10.80
CA TRP A 10 22.69 -5.18 -11.74
C TRP A 10 22.61 -3.70 -11.35
N ILE A 11 22.30 -3.37 -10.09
CA ILE A 11 22.22 -1.99 -9.60
C ILE A 11 23.54 -1.25 -9.82
N SER A 12 24.67 -1.88 -9.49
CA SER A 12 26.00 -1.27 -9.65
C SER A 12 26.34 -0.96 -11.12
N SER A 13 25.76 -1.73 -12.06
CA SER A 13 25.93 -1.49 -13.50
C SER A 13 24.92 -0.49 -14.08
N ALA A 14 23.70 -0.47 -13.55
CA ALA A 14 22.58 0.30 -14.09
C ALA A 14 22.48 1.71 -13.52
N TYR A 15 22.97 1.93 -12.30
CA TYR A 15 22.87 3.20 -11.59
C TYR A 15 24.25 3.85 -11.44
N LEU A 16 24.43 5.02 -12.03
CA LEU A 16 25.68 5.81 -11.99
C LEU A 16 25.54 7.12 -11.19
N ASP A 17 24.40 7.31 -10.51
CA ASP A 17 24.00 8.59 -9.90
C ASP A 17 24.32 8.68 -8.39
N ARG A 18 23.90 9.77 -7.74
CA ARG A 18 24.18 10.18 -6.36
C ARG A 18 23.57 9.30 -5.26
N LEU A 19 22.79 8.28 -5.59
CA LEU A 19 22.13 7.42 -4.60
C LEU A 19 23.05 6.26 -4.22
N VAL A 20 23.46 6.22 -2.95
CA VAL A 20 24.16 5.06 -2.39
C VAL A 20 23.13 3.96 -2.12
N VAL A 21 23.24 2.84 -2.84
CA VAL A 21 22.32 1.71 -2.70
C VAL A 21 23.01 0.56 -1.97
N GLU A 22 22.39 0.10 -0.88
CA GLU A 22 22.78 -1.12 -0.18
C GLU A 22 21.73 -2.21 -0.43
N VAL A 23 22.18 -3.41 -0.80
CA VAL A 23 21.31 -4.58 -0.96
C VAL A 23 21.48 -5.51 0.25
N VAL A 24 20.37 -5.76 0.96
CA VAL A 24 20.36 -6.63 2.14
C VAL A 24 19.40 -7.80 1.90
N ALA A 25 19.91 -9.03 2.04
CA ALA A 25 19.08 -10.23 2.01
C ALA A 25 18.48 -10.49 3.40
N VAL A 26 17.17 -10.70 3.44
CA VAL A 26 16.45 -11.17 4.63
C VAL A 26 15.86 -12.55 4.37
N THR A 27 15.41 -13.25 5.41
CA THR A 27 14.75 -14.55 5.23
C THR A 27 13.42 -14.39 4.48
N GLU A 28 13.01 -15.37 3.69
CA GLU A 28 11.83 -15.23 2.82
C GLU A 28 10.50 -15.42 3.56
N ASP A 29 10.54 -16.00 4.75
CA ASP A 29 9.38 -16.32 5.60
C ASP A 29 8.87 -15.12 6.41
N ILE A 30 9.51 -13.96 6.30
CA ILE A 30 9.12 -12.75 7.01
C ILE A 30 8.48 -11.72 6.05
N GLY A 31 7.32 -11.19 6.45
CA GLY A 31 6.69 -10.09 5.72
C GLY A 31 7.47 -8.77 5.83
N THR A 32 7.03 -7.72 5.13
CA THR A 32 7.70 -6.40 5.07
C THR A 32 8.06 -5.83 6.44
N ALA A 33 7.16 -5.92 7.43
CA ALA A 33 7.44 -5.46 8.80
C ALA A 33 8.50 -6.30 9.51
N GLY A 34 8.63 -7.59 9.19
CA GLY A 34 9.72 -8.44 9.67
C GLY A 34 11.05 -8.04 9.03
N ALA A 35 11.06 -7.81 7.72
CA ALA A 35 12.24 -7.35 6.99
C ALA A 35 12.76 -6.01 7.53
N LEU A 36 11.87 -5.03 7.75
CA LEU A 36 12.23 -3.74 8.35
C LEU A 36 12.83 -3.89 9.76
N ARG A 37 12.28 -4.80 10.58
CA ARG A 37 12.85 -5.09 11.90
C ARG A 37 14.25 -5.70 11.80
N ALA A 38 14.48 -6.60 10.84
CA ALA A 38 15.78 -7.23 10.61
C ALA A 38 16.87 -6.22 10.22
N ILE A 39 16.50 -5.16 9.49
CA ILE A 39 17.43 -4.09 9.07
C ILE A 39 17.41 -2.85 9.96
N SER A 40 16.64 -2.82 11.04
CA SER A 40 16.40 -1.63 11.87
C SER A 40 17.68 -0.89 12.30
N LYS A 41 18.74 -1.63 12.62
CA LYS A 41 20.05 -1.07 13.02
C LYS A 41 20.74 -0.25 11.91
N ARG A 42 20.31 -0.41 10.67
CA ARG A 42 20.83 0.30 9.49
C ARG A 42 20.01 1.55 9.16
N LEU A 43 18.80 1.67 9.72
CA LEU A 43 17.90 2.80 9.49
C LEU A 43 18.27 3.93 10.45
N VAL A 44 19.11 4.86 9.98
CA VAL A 44 19.65 5.97 10.80
C VAL A 44 18.92 7.30 10.61
N ALA A 45 18.08 7.41 9.58
CA ALA A 45 17.32 8.62 9.31
C ALA A 45 16.13 8.75 10.27
N ASN A 46 15.73 10.00 10.56
CA ASN A 46 14.54 10.29 11.38
C ASN A 46 13.25 9.76 10.72
N ASP A 47 13.13 10.02 9.41
CA ASP A 47 12.00 9.59 8.60
C ASP A 47 12.50 8.57 7.57
N VAL A 48 11.75 7.49 7.37
CA VAL A 48 12.05 6.45 6.39
C VAL A 48 10.89 6.33 5.41
N LEU A 49 11.20 6.31 4.11
CA LEU A 49 10.23 6.04 3.06
C LEU A 49 10.32 4.56 2.65
N VAL A 50 9.21 3.84 2.81
CA VAL A 50 9.09 2.43 2.41
C VAL A 50 8.39 2.36 1.06
N ILE A 51 9.08 1.84 0.06
CA ILE A 51 8.60 1.71 -1.33
C ILE A 51 8.59 0.24 -1.72
N SER A 52 7.53 -0.21 -2.40
CA SER A 52 7.51 -1.53 -3.03
C SER A 52 8.35 -1.53 -4.30
N GLY A 53 9.05 -2.64 -4.59
CA GLY A 53 9.94 -2.73 -5.76
C GLY A 53 9.24 -2.64 -7.12
N ASP A 54 7.91 -2.68 -7.14
CA ASP A 54 7.05 -2.56 -8.31
C ASP A 54 6.31 -1.22 -8.39
N LEU A 55 6.61 -0.26 -7.49
CA LEU A 55 5.94 1.03 -7.50
C LEU A 55 6.32 1.83 -8.76
N VAL A 56 5.31 2.17 -9.55
CA VAL A 56 5.42 3.16 -10.63
C VAL A 56 4.52 4.34 -10.27
N THR A 57 5.13 5.51 -10.11
CA THR A 57 4.40 6.74 -9.75
C THR A 57 5.11 7.97 -10.28
N ASP A 58 4.33 8.99 -10.59
CA ASP A 58 4.76 10.36 -10.89
C ASP A 58 4.85 11.25 -9.63
N VAL A 59 4.42 10.74 -8.48
CA VAL A 59 4.48 11.45 -7.21
C VAL A 59 5.92 11.49 -6.71
N LEU A 60 6.45 12.71 -6.57
CA LEU A 60 7.80 12.93 -6.07
C LEU A 60 7.94 12.46 -4.61
N PRO A 61 8.93 11.61 -4.27
CA PRO A 61 9.20 11.19 -2.89
C PRO A 61 9.36 12.36 -1.91
N GLY A 62 9.95 13.46 -2.37
CA GLY A 62 10.11 14.69 -1.59
C GLY A 62 8.78 15.35 -1.20
N ALA A 63 7.75 15.26 -2.04
CA ALA A 63 6.42 15.80 -1.74
C ALA A 63 5.72 14.98 -0.65
N VAL A 64 5.88 13.66 -0.67
CA VAL A 64 5.37 12.76 0.38
C VAL A 64 6.08 13.05 1.70
N ALA A 65 7.41 13.17 1.68
CA ALA A 65 8.19 13.49 2.88
C ALA A 65 7.89 14.89 3.44
N ALA A 66 7.61 15.88 2.59
CA ALA A 66 7.20 17.21 3.01
C ALA A 66 5.82 17.18 3.68
N THR A 67 4.86 16.44 3.12
CA THR A 67 3.52 16.27 3.69
C THR A 67 3.58 15.58 5.06
N HIS A 68 4.38 14.53 5.17
CA HIS A 68 4.61 13.80 6.43
C HIS A 68 5.09 14.74 7.54
N ARG A 69 6.16 15.49 7.27
CA ARG A 69 6.76 16.43 8.24
C ARG A 69 5.86 17.61 8.55
N ARG A 70 5.19 18.20 7.54
CA ARG A 70 4.26 19.33 7.73
C ARG A 70 3.12 18.97 8.68
N ASN A 71 2.63 17.75 8.60
CA ASN A 71 1.52 17.29 9.42
C ASN A 71 1.97 16.67 10.76
N GLY A 72 3.28 16.54 11.01
CA GLY A 72 3.81 15.81 12.17
C GLY A 72 3.24 14.38 12.26
N ALA A 73 2.98 13.75 11.12
CA ALA A 73 2.29 12.48 11.07
C ALA A 73 3.21 11.35 11.57
N ALA A 74 2.68 10.39 12.32
CA ALA A 74 3.45 9.18 12.65
C ALA A 74 3.65 8.27 11.43
N VAL A 75 2.68 8.24 10.52
CA VAL A 75 2.71 7.49 9.27
C VAL A 75 1.98 8.28 8.20
N THR A 76 2.51 8.28 6.98
CA THR A 76 1.84 8.81 5.79
C THR A 76 1.77 7.72 4.75
N ALA A 77 0.57 7.43 4.24
CA ALA A 77 0.33 6.44 3.21
C ALA A 77 0.01 7.15 1.88
N LEU A 78 0.73 6.81 0.82
CA LEU A 78 0.39 7.24 -0.53
C LEU A 78 -0.72 6.34 -1.08
N LEU A 79 -1.86 6.93 -1.40
CA LEU A 79 -3.01 6.23 -1.96
C LEU A 79 -3.27 6.73 -3.39
N CYS A 80 -3.65 5.82 -4.27
CA CYS A 80 -4.06 6.14 -5.63
C CYS A 80 -5.47 5.59 -5.87
N SER A 81 -6.27 6.33 -6.63
CA SER A 81 -7.54 5.82 -7.15
C SER A 81 -7.27 4.59 -8.01
N VAL A 82 -8.16 3.60 -7.97
CA VAL A 82 -8.06 2.44 -8.86
C VAL A 82 -8.06 2.97 -10.30
N PRO A 83 -7.06 2.62 -11.13
CA PRO A 83 -7.05 3.04 -12.52
C PRO A 83 -8.37 2.67 -13.17
N VAL A 84 -9.01 3.63 -13.84
CA VAL A 84 -10.18 3.34 -14.66
C VAL A 84 -9.63 2.53 -15.84
N SER A 85 -9.63 1.21 -15.70
CA SER A 85 -9.38 0.34 -16.85
C SER A 85 -10.38 0.79 -17.92
N GLY A 86 -9.89 1.20 -19.09
CA GLY A 86 -10.73 1.44 -20.27
C GLY A 86 -11.67 0.25 -20.50
N PRO A 87 -12.75 0.41 -21.30
CA PRO A 87 -13.76 -0.62 -21.46
C PRO A 87 -13.06 -1.95 -21.67
N SER A 88 -13.17 -2.83 -20.68
CA SER A 88 -12.67 -4.17 -20.81
C SER A 88 -13.46 -4.73 -21.98
N ASP A 89 -12.80 -4.93 -23.12
CA ASP A 89 -13.30 -5.71 -24.24
C ASP A 89 -13.47 -7.16 -23.76
N ALA A 90 -14.51 -7.35 -22.95
CA ALA A 90 -15.14 -8.62 -22.66
C ALA A 90 -16.39 -8.71 -23.53
N ALA A 91 -16.24 -8.37 -24.81
CA ALA A 91 -17.06 -8.95 -25.87
C ALA A 91 -16.39 -10.26 -26.29
N SER A 92 -16.59 -11.32 -25.49
CA SER A 92 -16.48 -12.69 -26.01
C SER A 92 -17.76 -13.44 -25.65
N SER A 93 -18.51 -13.75 -26.70
CA SER A 93 -19.65 -14.64 -26.80
C SER A 93 -19.62 -15.86 -25.88
N GLY A 94 -20.75 -16.15 -25.23
CA GLY A 94 -21.13 -17.52 -24.86
C GLY A 94 -21.29 -17.80 -23.37
N GLY A 95 -22.54 -18.00 -22.95
CA GLY A 95 -22.95 -19.13 -22.10
C GLY A 95 -22.49 -19.18 -20.62
N LYS A 96 -23.50 -19.07 -19.74
CA LYS A 96 -23.58 -19.63 -18.38
C LYS A 96 -22.61 -19.07 -17.33
N ASP A 97 -23.14 -18.05 -16.64
CA ASP A 97 -22.99 -17.75 -15.21
C ASP A 97 -21.76 -18.37 -14.51
N LYS A 98 -20.63 -17.66 -14.57
CA LYS A 98 -19.50 -17.83 -13.66
C LYS A 98 -19.40 -16.58 -12.82
N ALA A 99 -19.75 -16.72 -11.55
CA ALA A 99 -19.65 -15.72 -10.50
C ALA A 99 -18.47 -14.75 -10.74
N LYS A 100 -18.78 -13.45 -10.89
CA LYS A 100 -17.78 -12.37 -10.77
C LYS A 100 -16.95 -12.67 -9.52
N LYS A 101 -15.67 -13.01 -9.68
CA LYS A 101 -14.74 -13.06 -8.54
C LYS A 101 -14.92 -11.74 -7.79
N PRO A 102 -15.29 -11.75 -6.51
CA PRO A 102 -15.47 -10.51 -5.78
C PRO A 102 -14.13 -9.77 -5.84
N CYS A 103 -14.13 -8.60 -6.48
CA CYS A 103 -12.99 -7.70 -6.44
C CYS A 103 -12.67 -7.49 -4.96
N ARG A 104 -11.51 -7.97 -4.53
CA ARG A 104 -11.04 -7.86 -3.14
C ARG A 104 -10.59 -6.42 -2.93
N LEU A 105 -11.54 -5.49 -2.91
CA LEU A 105 -11.28 -4.06 -2.75
C LEU A 105 -10.89 -3.78 -1.30
N ASN A 106 -9.85 -2.96 -1.12
CA ASN A 106 -9.51 -2.40 0.18
C ASN A 106 -10.43 -1.21 0.46
N ILE A 107 -10.98 -1.13 1.67
CA ILE A 107 -11.78 0.00 2.12
C ILE A 107 -10.89 0.94 2.92
N VAL A 108 -10.79 2.18 2.46
CA VAL A 108 -10.03 3.24 3.12
C VAL A 108 -11.01 4.31 3.62
N GLY A 109 -11.01 4.57 4.91
CA GLY A 109 -11.74 5.69 5.52
C GLY A 109 -10.81 6.87 5.74
N LEU A 110 -11.17 8.03 5.20
CA LEU A 110 -10.42 9.27 5.30
C LEU A 110 -11.26 10.37 5.96
N ASP A 111 -10.65 11.15 6.85
CA ASP A 111 -11.19 12.44 7.27
C ASP A 111 -10.83 13.47 6.20
N ILE A 112 -11.83 13.93 5.44
CA ILE A 112 -11.62 14.91 4.36
C ILE A 112 -11.15 16.28 4.85
N THR A 113 -11.39 16.63 6.12
CA THR A 113 -11.04 17.94 6.66
C THR A 113 -9.57 18.01 7.06
N ARG A 114 -9.04 16.92 7.63
CA ARG A 114 -7.66 16.83 8.14
C ARG A 114 -6.75 15.94 7.30
N GLN A 115 -7.30 15.27 6.28
CA GLN A 115 -6.61 14.26 5.47
C GLN A 115 -6.01 13.14 6.33
N PHE A 116 -6.70 12.77 7.41
CA PHE A 116 -6.27 11.70 8.29
C PHE A 116 -6.84 10.36 7.86
N LEU A 117 -5.99 9.35 7.90
CA LEU A 117 -6.39 7.97 7.68
C LEU A 117 -7.09 7.44 8.94
N LEU A 118 -8.40 7.22 8.83
CA LEU A 118 -9.24 6.73 9.93
C LEU A 118 -9.28 5.20 9.97
N HIS A 119 -9.26 4.56 8.80
CA HIS A 119 -9.46 3.12 8.71
C HIS A 119 -8.90 2.55 7.41
N VAL A 120 -8.27 1.38 7.49
CA VAL A 120 -7.92 0.55 6.33
C VAL A 120 -8.37 -0.87 6.63
N VAL A 121 -9.23 -1.42 5.79
CA VAL A 121 -9.58 -2.84 5.86
C VAL A 121 -9.41 -3.48 4.51
N SER A 122 -8.71 -4.61 4.50
CA SER A 122 -8.60 -5.42 3.30
C SER A 122 -9.92 -6.11 2.97
N GLY A 123 -10.26 -6.17 1.69
CA GLY A 123 -11.43 -6.89 1.18
C GLY A 123 -11.51 -8.35 1.64
N GLN A 124 -10.37 -8.96 1.98
CA GLN A 124 -10.29 -10.32 2.52
C GLN A 124 -10.86 -10.44 3.95
N HIS A 125 -10.83 -9.36 4.73
CA HIS A 125 -11.29 -9.32 6.11
C HIS A 125 -12.59 -8.51 6.30
N CYS A 126 -13.06 -7.82 5.25
CA CYS A 126 -14.30 -7.03 5.26
C CYS A 126 -15.53 -7.80 5.76
N ARG A 127 -15.66 -9.09 5.41
CA ARG A 127 -16.83 -9.91 5.80
C ARG A 127 -16.95 -10.09 7.31
N MET A 128 -15.81 -10.14 8.02
CA MET A 128 -15.79 -10.25 9.49
C MET A 128 -15.97 -8.90 10.18
N TYR A 129 -15.41 -7.82 9.59
CA TYR A 129 -15.49 -6.48 10.17
C TYR A 129 -16.93 -5.94 10.20
N TRP A 130 -17.70 -6.16 9.13
CA TRP A 130 -19.12 -5.74 9.07
C TRP A 130 -20.01 -6.48 10.07
N ASN A 131 -19.76 -7.77 10.32
CA ASN A 131 -20.52 -8.54 11.31
C ASN A 131 -20.16 -8.17 12.75
N ARG A 132 -18.93 -7.71 13.02
CA ARG A 132 -18.51 -7.32 14.38
C ARG A 132 -19.13 -5.99 14.81
N LYS A 133 -19.30 -5.01 13.91
CA LYS A 133 -19.98 -3.73 14.25
C LYS A 133 -21.49 -3.87 14.47
N LYS A 134 -22.14 -4.88 13.90
CA LYS A 134 -23.57 -5.16 14.17
C LYS A 134 -23.86 -5.58 15.62
N HIS A 135 -22.85 -6.04 16.36
CA HIS A 135 -23.00 -6.42 17.77
C HIS A 135 -22.62 -5.31 18.76
N THR A 136 -22.21 -4.12 18.30
CA THR A 136 -21.73 -3.05 19.20
C THR A 136 -22.46 -1.71 19.03
N VAL A 137 -23.31 -1.51 18.04
CA VAL A 137 -24.15 -0.30 17.96
C VAL A 137 -25.44 -0.60 17.21
N ALA A 138 -26.45 -1.04 17.97
CA ALA A 138 -27.85 -0.80 17.65
C ALA A 138 -28.24 0.57 18.23
N SER A 139 -27.59 1.62 17.74
CA SER A 139 -28.00 3.00 17.93
C SER A 139 -27.20 3.87 16.97
N ASP A 140 -27.95 4.57 16.12
CA ASP A 140 -27.51 5.71 15.31
C ASP A 140 -26.59 5.44 14.11
N LEU A 141 -27.16 4.87 13.06
CA LEU A 141 -26.77 5.23 11.69
C LEU A 141 -27.99 5.72 10.90
N LYS A 142 -28.21 7.04 10.90
CA LYS A 142 -28.85 7.72 9.77
C LYS A 142 -27.76 7.93 8.71
N PHE A 143 -27.86 7.20 7.61
CA PHE A 143 -27.14 7.54 6.38
C PHE A 143 -27.86 8.72 5.71
N SER A 144 -27.19 9.86 5.58
CA SER A 144 -27.57 10.88 4.59
C SER A 144 -26.53 10.84 3.47
N HIS A 145 -26.98 10.45 2.27
CA HIS A 145 -26.24 10.67 1.03
C HIS A 145 -26.11 12.18 0.77
N ILE A 146 -24.97 12.59 0.20
CA ILE A 146 -24.93 13.65 -0.81
C ILE A 146 -24.83 12.93 -2.15
#